data_AF-A0A819SRM1-F1
#
_entry.id   AF-A0A819SRM1-F1
#
_cell.length_a   1.000
_cell.length_b   1.000
_cell.length_c   1.000
_cell.angle_alpha   90.00
_cell.angle_beta   90.00
_cell.angle_gamma   90.00
#
_symmetry.space_group_name_H-M   'P 1'
#
loop_
_entity.id
_entity.type
_entity.pdbx_description
1 polymer ?
#
loop_
_entity_poly.entity_id
_entity_poly.type
_entity_poly.pdbx_seq_one_letter_code
_entity_poly.pdbx_strand_id
1 'polypeptide(L)'
;MTRRATKRIERNLLLGWNKKAPLIAKELDTYVARGSELHILTNSNIITQFIKEQLANELTEQKIFVHCGSLTNKFDLEKLNLFSYDYVILLANEESEQQNLIEEADAECLICLLYLKNIIDKSNKEKTFSIVAEMYDIRNCQLANRTCADDFIVSPNLISKYISQLSENQNIKKVYDVLLTADGPEIYLCLASMFVPLETPISYYQVVQETLKYQCLAIGYRLMKYLHDETRFFGIVLNPDKQEQIIFSQNDKIIILAESFLSSAPHSTQIRRYRLAISGKPC
;
A
#
# COMPACT_ATOMS: atom_id res chain seq x y z
N MET A 1 -19.02 -12.55 18.07
CA MET A 1 -19.19 -11.13 17.71
C MET A 1 -17.86 -10.60 17.22
N THR A 2 -17.65 -10.64 15.90
CA THR A 2 -16.41 -10.27 15.22
C THR A 2 -16.21 -8.76 15.34
N ARG A 3 -15.18 -8.34 16.08
CA ARG A 3 -14.90 -6.94 16.40
C ARG A 3 -14.20 -6.31 15.18
N ARG A 4 -14.98 -5.68 14.29
CA ARG A 4 -14.48 -4.97 13.09
C ARG A 4 -13.26 -4.12 13.44
N ALA A 5 -12.19 -4.22 12.65
CA ALA A 5 -11.09 -3.27 12.77
C ALA A 5 -11.66 -1.85 12.57
N THR A 6 -11.34 -0.93 13.49
CA THR A 6 -11.89 0.43 13.43
C THR A 6 -11.39 1.11 12.16
N LYS A 7 -12.33 1.44 11.26
CA LYS A 7 -12.05 2.26 10.09
C LYS A 7 -11.53 3.62 10.56
N ARG A 8 -10.55 4.19 9.86
CA ARG A 8 -9.97 5.50 10.19
C ARG A 8 -10.36 6.51 9.12
N ILE A 9 -10.46 7.78 9.50
CA ILE A 9 -10.58 8.88 8.56
C ILE A 9 -9.22 9.07 7.87
N GLU A 10 -9.21 8.96 6.55
CA GLU A 10 -8.00 9.03 5.73
C GLU A 10 -8.15 10.09 4.64
N ARG A 11 -7.02 10.71 4.26
CA ARG A 11 -6.95 11.63 3.14
C ARG A 11 -6.04 11.03 2.08
N ASN A 12 -6.62 10.61 0.97
CA ASN A 12 -5.94 9.92 -0.11
C ASN A 12 -5.82 10.83 -1.32
N LEU A 13 -4.68 10.78 -2.01
CA LEU A 13 -4.45 11.49 -3.27
C LEU A 13 -4.23 10.49 -4.39
N LEU A 14 -5.06 10.53 -5.41
CA LEU A 14 -4.92 9.81 -6.67
C LEU A 14 -4.30 10.76 -7.71
N LEU A 15 -3.13 10.41 -8.21
CA LEU A 15 -2.40 11.13 -9.24
C LEU A 15 -2.57 10.38 -10.56
N GLY A 16 -3.24 11.00 -11.52
CA GLY A 16 -3.50 10.40 -12.82
C GLY A 16 -4.80 9.59 -12.85
N TRP A 17 -5.14 9.10 -14.03
CA TRP A 17 -6.39 8.39 -14.28
C TRP A 17 -6.24 7.32 -15.36
N ASN A 18 -6.77 6.14 -15.08
CA ASN A 18 -6.95 5.06 -16.05
C ASN A 18 -8.23 4.28 -15.75
N LYS A 19 -8.50 3.22 -16.53
CA LYS A 19 -9.69 2.37 -16.38
C LYS A 19 -9.87 1.74 -14.99
N LYS A 20 -8.82 1.63 -14.17
CA LYS A 20 -8.86 1.04 -12.83
C LYS A 20 -9.24 2.08 -11.77
N ALA A 21 -9.06 3.37 -12.05
CA ALA A 21 -9.30 4.45 -11.08
C ALA A 21 -10.70 4.43 -10.45
N PRO A 22 -11.82 4.22 -11.20
CA PRO A 22 -13.14 4.12 -10.60
C PRO A 22 -13.28 2.95 -9.62
N LEU A 23 -12.68 1.80 -9.96
CA LEU A 23 -12.70 0.62 -9.12
C LEU A 23 -11.89 0.84 -7.84
N ILE A 24 -10.70 1.43 -7.95
CA ILE A 24 -9.86 1.80 -6.80
C ILE A 24 -10.62 2.75 -5.87
N ALA A 25 -11.30 3.76 -6.40
CA ALA A 25 -12.08 4.71 -5.60
C ALA A 25 -13.22 4.01 -4.83
N LYS A 26 -13.95 3.10 -5.49
CA LYS A 26 -15.00 2.29 -4.84
C LYS A 26 -14.44 1.38 -3.77
N GLU A 27 -13.32 0.72 -4.05
CA GLU A 27 -12.67 -0.19 -3.12
C GLU A 27 -12.21 0.58 -1.88
N LEU A 28 -11.54 1.73 -2.03
CA LEU A 28 -11.13 2.60 -0.92
C LEU A 28 -12.31 3.02 -0.03
N ASP A 29 -13.48 3.34 -0.59
CA ASP A 29 -14.68 3.70 0.17
C ASP A 29 -15.09 2.61 1.18
N THR A 30 -14.84 1.34 0.84
CA THR A 30 -15.16 0.22 1.73
C THR A 30 -14.22 0.12 2.96
N TYR A 31 -13.01 0.67 2.90
CA TYR A 31 -12.01 0.59 4.00
C TYR A 31 -12.00 1.82 4.91
N VAL A 32 -12.32 2.99 4.36
CA VAL A 32 -12.18 4.25 5.08
C VAL A 32 -13.42 4.56 5.93
N ALA A 33 -13.22 5.33 7.00
CA ALA A 33 -14.33 5.79 7.83
C ALA A 33 -15.04 6.98 7.19
N ARG A 34 -16.33 7.16 7.55
CA ARG A 34 -17.11 8.33 7.15
C ARG A 34 -16.38 9.64 7.41
N GLY A 35 -16.34 10.50 6.41
CA GLY A 35 -15.65 11.79 6.45
C GLY A 35 -14.24 11.78 5.87
N SER A 36 -13.81 10.65 5.29
CA SER A 36 -12.56 10.56 4.53
C SER A 36 -12.61 11.36 3.23
N GLU A 37 -11.45 11.64 2.65
CA GLU A 37 -11.33 12.46 1.45
C GLU A 37 -10.48 11.74 0.40
N LEU A 38 -10.97 11.71 -0.84
CA LEU A 38 -10.25 11.25 -2.02
C LEU A 38 -10.02 12.44 -2.95
N HIS A 39 -8.77 12.86 -3.06
CA HIS A 39 -8.35 13.92 -3.97
C HIS A 39 -7.85 13.28 -5.27
N ILE A 40 -8.21 13.82 -6.43
CA ILE A 40 -7.85 13.27 -7.73
C ILE A 40 -7.23 14.40 -8.57
N LEU A 41 -6.00 14.21 -9.05
CA LEU A 41 -5.35 15.12 -9.99
C LEU A 41 -5.49 14.58 -11.42
N THR A 42 -6.13 15.35 -12.29
CA THR A 42 -6.26 15.05 -13.73
C THR A 42 -6.34 16.34 -14.54
N ASN A 43 -5.84 16.32 -15.77
CA ASN A 43 -5.94 17.40 -16.76
C ASN A 43 -7.15 17.22 -17.72
N SER A 44 -7.89 16.11 -17.62
CA SER A 44 -9.00 15.81 -18.52
C SER A 44 -10.35 16.31 -18.01
N ASN A 45 -11.00 17.15 -18.82
CA ASN A 45 -12.34 17.66 -18.53
C ASN A 45 -13.40 16.55 -18.57
N ILE A 46 -13.25 15.57 -19.48
CA ILE A 46 -14.18 14.44 -19.61
C ILE A 46 -14.15 13.59 -18.33
N ILE A 47 -12.95 13.27 -17.86
CA ILE A 47 -12.75 12.53 -16.61
C ILE A 47 -13.28 13.34 -15.42
N THR A 48 -13.01 14.64 -15.37
CA THR A 48 -13.52 15.53 -14.32
C THR A 48 -15.05 15.53 -14.26
N GLN A 49 -15.72 15.55 -15.42
CA GLN A 49 -17.17 15.49 -15.50
C GLN A 49 -17.71 14.13 -15.05
N PHE A 50 -17.12 13.02 -15.54
CA PHE A 50 -17.46 11.66 -15.11
C PHE A 50 -17.37 11.50 -13.59
N ILE A 51 -16.29 12.01 -12.97
CA ILE A 51 -16.11 11.94 -11.52
C ILE A 51 -17.24 12.65 -10.78
N LYS A 52 -17.59 13.88 -11.22
CA LYS A 52 -18.60 14.72 -10.56
C LYS A 52 -20.02 14.19 -10.73
N GLU A 53 -20.35 13.68 -11.91
CA GLU A 53 -21.72 13.28 -12.25
C GLU A 53 -22.03 11.83 -11.86
N GLN A 54 -21.01 10.96 -11.84
CA GLN A 54 -21.21 9.52 -11.65
C GLN A 54 -20.49 9.04 -10.40
N LEU A 55 -19.16 9.04 -10.39
CA LEU A 55 -18.39 8.37 -9.34
C LEU A 55 -18.66 8.95 -7.94
N ALA A 56 -18.74 10.28 -7.82
CA ALA A 56 -18.98 10.94 -6.54
C ALA A 56 -20.33 10.55 -5.89
N ASN A 57 -21.32 10.17 -6.70
CA ASN A 57 -22.65 9.76 -6.21
C ASN A 57 -22.67 8.29 -5.76
N GLU A 58 -21.67 7.50 -6.13
CA GLU A 58 -21.57 6.08 -5.76
C GLU A 58 -20.82 5.84 -4.45
N LEU A 59 -20.06 6.83 -3.96
CA LEU A 59 -19.27 6.71 -2.73
C LEU A 59 -20.05 7.20 -1.51
N THR A 60 -19.89 6.50 -0.38
CA THR A 60 -20.71 6.71 0.82
C THR A 60 -19.92 7.19 2.03
N GLU A 61 -18.65 6.78 2.15
CA GLU A 61 -17.80 7.07 3.30
C GLU A 61 -16.83 8.23 3.02
N GLN A 62 -16.37 8.39 1.78
CA GLN A 62 -15.42 9.43 1.38
C GLN A 62 -15.97 10.48 0.40
N LYS A 63 -15.48 11.71 0.50
CA LYS A 63 -15.78 12.81 -0.43
C LYS A 63 -14.71 12.93 -1.51
N ILE A 64 -15.11 13.18 -2.75
CA ILE A 64 -14.18 13.36 -3.86
C ILE A 64 -13.89 14.84 -4.12
N PHE A 65 -12.61 15.18 -4.30
CA PHE A 65 -12.14 16.49 -4.74
C PHE A 65 -11.29 16.34 -6.00
N VAL A 66 -11.64 17.05 -7.08
CA VAL A 66 -10.89 17.00 -8.34
C VAL A 66 -10.04 18.26 -8.49
N HIS A 67 -8.75 18.06 -8.78
CA HIS A 67 -7.77 19.10 -9.04
C HIS A 67 -7.35 19.02 -10.50
N CYS A 68 -7.30 20.18 -11.16
CA CYS A 68 -6.78 20.28 -12.52
C CYS A 68 -5.25 20.46 -12.49
N GLY A 69 -4.52 19.59 -13.17
CA GLY A 69 -3.06 19.70 -13.28
C GLY A 69 -2.42 18.47 -13.93
N SER A 70 -1.09 18.56 -14.15
CA SER A 70 -0.31 17.51 -14.81
C SER A 70 0.65 16.79 -13.85
N LEU A 71 0.85 15.48 -14.05
CA LEU A 71 1.83 14.66 -13.34
C LEU A 71 3.28 15.10 -13.59
N THR A 72 3.54 15.65 -14.77
CA THR A 72 4.87 16.11 -15.20
C THR A 72 5.14 17.56 -14.84
N ASN A 73 4.19 18.25 -14.20
CA ASN A 73 4.36 19.64 -13.76
C ASN A 73 4.57 19.72 -12.24
N LYS A 74 5.81 19.99 -11.84
CA LYS A 74 6.20 20.18 -10.44
C LYS A 74 5.37 21.24 -9.71
N PHE A 75 4.98 22.33 -10.37
CA PHE A 75 4.21 23.39 -9.72
C PHE A 75 2.78 22.96 -9.39
N ASP A 76 2.19 22.05 -10.17
CA ASP A 76 0.85 21.55 -9.90
C ASP A 76 0.87 20.58 -8.70
N LEU A 77 1.91 19.75 -8.59
CA LEU A 77 2.11 18.87 -7.43
C LEU A 77 2.36 19.67 -6.14
N GLU A 78 3.12 20.76 -6.20
CA GLU A 78 3.41 21.60 -5.02
C GLU A 78 2.16 22.31 -4.46
N LYS A 79 1.16 22.62 -5.29
CA LYS A 79 -0.11 23.23 -4.85
C LYS A 79 -0.96 22.30 -3.99
N LEU A 80 -0.79 20.98 -4.12
CA LEU A 80 -1.68 19.99 -3.49
C LEU A 80 -1.46 19.80 -1.98
N ASN A 81 -0.46 20.47 -1.37
CA ASN A 81 -0.07 20.28 0.04
C ASN A 81 0.09 18.79 0.39
N LEU A 82 1.04 18.13 -0.27
CA LEU A 82 1.22 16.67 -0.27
C LEU A 82 1.31 16.03 1.12
N PHE A 83 1.90 16.72 2.10
CA PHE A 83 2.04 16.24 3.49
C PHE A 83 0.73 16.14 4.27
N SER A 84 -0.35 16.66 3.71
CA SER A 84 -1.69 16.58 4.30
C SER A 84 -2.40 15.27 3.98
N TYR A 85 -1.90 14.48 3.01
CA TYR A 85 -2.40 13.15 2.67
C TYR A 85 -1.69 12.07 3.47
N ASP A 86 -2.40 10.97 3.70
CA ASP A 86 -1.84 9.76 4.31
C ASP A 86 -1.22 8.86 3.23
N TYR A 87 -1.91 8.73 2.08
CA TYR A 87 -1.48 7.91 0.94
C TYR A 87 -1.56 8.68 -0.38
N VAL A 88 -0.56 8.48 -1.24
CA VAL A 88 -0.51 8.98 -2.61
C VAL A 88 -0.46 7.78 -3.55
N ILE A 89 -1.47 7.64 -4.41
CA ILE A 89 -1.60 6.59 -5.40
C ILE A 89 -1.34 7.20 -6.77
N LEU A 90 -0.28 6.76 -7.44
CA LEU A 90 0.12 7.20 -8.76
C LEU A 90 -0.30 6.16 -9.81
N LEU A 91 -1.16 6.57 -10.73
CA LEU A 91 -1.62 5.74 -11.83
C LEU A 91 -1.01 6.22 -13.14
N ALA A 92 -0.57 5.27 -13.95
CA ALA A 92 -0.19 5.52 -15.33
C ALA A 92 -1.41 6.01 -16.12
N ASN A 93 -1.34 7.22 -16.67
CA ASN A 93 -2.40 7.82 -17.48
C ASN A 93 -2.63 7.00 -18.74
N GLU A 94 -3.87 6.57 -18.97
CA GLU A 94 -4.29 5.93 -20.23
C GLU A 94 -5.15 6.93 -21.01
N GLU A 95 -4.56 8.04 -21.50
CA GLU A 95 -5.33 9.14 -22.14
C GLU A 95 -5.51 9.03 -23.67
N SER A 96 -4.99 8.01 -24.36
CA SER A 96 -5.33 7.82 -25.79
C SER A 96 -5.22 6.37 -26.27
N GLU A 97 -5.67 6.06 -27.48
CA GLU A 97 -5.75 4.71 -28.09
C GLU A 97 -4.52 4.34 -28.96
N GLN A 98 -3.37 5.01 -28.82
CA GLN A 98 -2.22 4.86 -29.73
C GLN A 98 -1.17 3.82 -29.28
N GLN A 99 -0.39 3.27 -30.19
CA GLN A 99 0.46 2.08 -29.94
C GLN A 99 1.72 2.30 -29.08
N ASN A 100 2.05 3.53 -28.65
CA ASN A 100 3.23 3.84 -27.81
C ASN A 100 2.90 4.25 -26.34
N LEU A 101 1.64 4.08 -25.91
CA LEU A 101 1.12 4.61 -24.62
C LEU A 101 1.85 4.13 -23.38
N ILE A 102 2.34 2.88 -23.38
CA ILE A 102 2.83 2.25 -22.16
C ILE A 102 4.16 2.87 -21.72
N GLU A 103 5.05 3.14 -22.68
CA GLU A 103 6.36 3.74 -22.39
C GLU A 103 6.21 5.21 -21.97
N GLU A 104 5.31 5.95 -22.62
CA GLU A 104 5.04 7.36 -22.30
C GLU A 104 4.38 7.49 -20.91
N ALA A 105 3.37 6.67 -20.60
CA ALA A 105 2.70 6.69 -19.30
C ALA A 105 3.65 6.32 -18.15
N ASP A 106 4.54 5.34 -18.36
CA ASP A 106 5.58 5.00 -17.38
C ASP A 106 6.60 6.12 -17.18
N ALA A 107 6.95 6.84 -18.25
CA ALA A 107 7.85 7.99 -18.15
C ALA A 107 7.21 9.12 -17.34
N GLU A 108 5.92 9.42 -17.55
CA GLU A 108 5.18 10.39 -16.73
C GLU A 108 5.13 9.96 -15.25
N CYS A 109 4.85 8.68 -14.99
CA CYS A 109 4.88 8.13 -13.64
C CYS A 109 6.26 8.29 -12.99
N LEU A 110 7.34 7.97 -13.71
CA LEU A 110 8.70 8.09 -13.18
C LEU A 110 9.05 9.55 -12.88
N ILE A 111 8.71 10.48 -13.77
CA ILE A 111 8.90 11.93 -13.56
C ILE A 111 8.15 12.39 -12.31
N CYS A 112 6.86 12.02 -12.19
CA CYS A 112 6.05 12.36 -11.04
C CYS A 112 6.64 11.79 -9.73
N LEU A 113 7.06 10.53 -9.74
CA LEU A 113 7.69 9.88 -8.59
C LEU A 113 8.95 10.63 -8.15
N LEU A 114 9.81 11.02 -9.09
CA LEU A 114 11.02 11.81 -8.81
C LEU A 114 10.68 13.18 -8.21
N TYR A 115 9.60 13.83 -8.68
CA TYR A 115 9.14 15.09 -8.07
C TYR A 115 8.61 14.90 -6.65
N LEU A 116 7.79 13.88 -6.41
CA LEU A 116 7.29 13.56 -5.07
C LEU A 116 8.46 13.32 -4.11
N LYS A 117 9.50 12.60 -4.54
CA LYS A 117 10.72 12.36 -3.76
C LYS A 117 11.47 13.64 -3.46
N ASN A 118 11.73 14.46 -4.47
CA ASN A 118 12.40 15.76 -4.29
C ASN A 118 11.65 16.66 -3.28
N ILE A 119 10.32 16.62 -3.28
CA ILE A 119 9.49 17.35 -2.31
C ILE A 119 9.65 16.77 -0.90
N ILE A 120 9.66 15.45 -0.75
CA ILE A 120 9.90 14.77 0.54
C ILE A 120 11.28 15.11 1.07
N ASP A 121 12.34 14.95 0.25
CA ASP A 121 13.74 15.17 0.66
C ASP A 121 14.01 16.62 1.09
N LYS A 122 13.34 17.59 0.44
CA LYS A 122 13.43 19.00 0.82
C LYS A 122 12.61 19.35 2.04
N SER A 123 11.61 18.54 2.37
CA SER A 123 10.80 18.77 3.56
C SER A 123 11.56 18.23 4.77
N ASN A 124 12.03 19.12 5.64
CA ASN A 124 12.54 18.75 6.97
C ASN A 124 11.39 18.27 7.90
N LYS A 125 10.35 17.62 7.37
CA LYS A 125 9.18 17.18 8.11
C LYS A 125 9.36 15.73 8.54
N GLU A 126 9.06 15.45 9.81
CA GLU A 126 9.02 14.08 10.33
C GLU A 126 7.87 13.26 9.72
N LYS A 127 6.79 13.93 9.27
CA LYS A 127 5.64 13.28 8.64
C LYS A 127 5.90 13.09 7.15
N THR A 128 5.97 11.83 6.72
CA THR A 128 5.96 11.42 5.31
C THR A 128 4.58 10.88 4.90
N PHE A 129 4.36 10.75 3.59
CA PHE A 129 3.21 10.04 3.00
C PHE A 129 3.73 8.80 2.27
N SER A 130 2.92 7.74 2.20
CA SER A 130 3.27 6.53 1.46
C SER A 130 2.88 6.67 -0.01
N ILE A 131 3.77 6.25 -0.91
CA ILE A 131 3.52 6.27 -2.36
C ILE A 131 3.26 4.85 -2.84
N VAL A 132 2.14 4.67 -3.54
CA VAL A 132 1.80 3.47 -4.30
C VAL A 132 1.78 3.85 -5.76
N ALA A 133 2.68 3.30 -6.58
CA ALA A 133 2.77 3.62 -7.99
C ALA A 133 2.43 2.41 -8.85
N GLU A 134 1.63 2.60 -9.88
CA GLU A 134 1.45 1.63 -10.95
C GLU A 134 2.47 1.92 -12.07
N MET A 135 3.25 0.91 -12.43
CA MET A 135 4.22 0.99 -13.53
C MET A 135 4.20 -0.32 -14.33
N TYR A 136 4.18 -0.21 -15.65
CA TYR A 136 4.03 -1.34 -16.56
C TYR A 136 5.36 -2.03 -16.87
N ASP A 137 6.43 -1.26 -17.09
CA ASP A 137 7.77 -1.74 -17.41
C ASP A 137 8.59 -2.01 -16.13
N ILE A 138 9.03 -3.26 -16.02
CA ILE A 138 9.86 -3.74 -14.91
C ILE A 138 11.21 -3.01 -14.81
N ARG A 139 11.75 -2.49 -15.93
CA ARG A 139 13.02 -1.75 -15.97
C ARG A 139 12.89 -0.42 -15.23
N ASN A 140 11.78 0.28 -15.47
CA ASN A 140 11.47 1.53 -14.78
C ASN A 140 11.16 1.30 -13.30
N CYS A 141 10.52 0.17 -12.96
CA CYS A 141 10.34 -0.28 -11.58
C CYS A 141 11.68 -0.46 -10.86
N GLN A 142 12.69 -1.06 -11.51
CA GLN A 142 14.03 -1.27 -10.91
C GLN A 142 14.76 0.06 -10.66
N LEU A 143 14.64 1.03 -11.56
CA LEU A 143 15.21 2.37 -11.38
C LEU A 143 14.57 3.09 -10.19
N ALA A 144 13.25 2.99 -10.06
CA ALA A 144 12.51 3.56 -8.94
C ALA A 144 12.82 2.85 -7.60
N ASN A 145 12.86 1.51 -7.57
CA ASN A 145 13.12 0.71 -6.36
C ASN A 145 14.50 0.97 -5.74
N ARG A 146 15.54 1.22 -6.56
CA ARG A 146 16.90 1.53 -6.05
C ARG A 146 16.97 2.82 -5.22
N THR A 147 15.95 3.66 -5.32
CA THR A 147 15.84 4.91 -4.56
C THR A 147 14.91 4.82 -3.35
N CYS A 148 14.14 3.72 -3.19
CA CYS A 148 13.00 3.69 -2.27
C CYS A 148 12.80 2.32 -1.59
N ALA A 149 12.94 2.27 -0.26
CA ALA A 149 12.66 1.07 0.55
C ALA A 149 11.23 0.99 1.13
N ASP A 150 10.44 2.06 0.98
CA ASP A 150 9.12 2.25 1.63
C ASP A 150 7.96 2.49 0.64
N ASP A 151 8.25 2.57 -0.67
CA ASP A 151 7.23 2.76 -1.71
C ASP A 151 6.82 1.41 -2.32
N PHE A 152 5.56 1.29 -2.74
CA PHE A 152 5.05 0.08 -3.37
C PHE A 152 4.80 0.30 -4.86
N ILE A 153 5.56 -0.39 -5.71
CA ILE A 153 5.37 -0.36 -7.16
C ILE A 153 4.60 -1.60 -7.59
N VAL A 154 3.42 -1.39 -8.15
CA VAL A 154 2.54 -2.43 -8.69
C VAL A 154 2.93 -2.73 -10.12
N SER A 155 3.52 -3.91 -10.34
CA SER A 155 3.92 -4.40 -11.67
C SER A 155 2.90 -5.41 -12.22
N PRO A 156 2.67 -5.46 -13.55
CA PRO A 156 1.86 -6.49 -14.22
C PRO A 156 2.24 -7.93 -13.85
N ASN A 157 3.51 -8.15 -13.47
CA ASN A 157 4.00 -9.46 -13.03
C ASN A 157 3.25 -10.04 -11.82
N LEU A 158 2.62 -9.21 -10.98
CA LEU A 158 1.79 -9.69 -9.86
C LEU A 158 0.59 -10.49 -10.37
N ILE A 159 -0.04 -10.05 -11.46
CA ILE A 159 -1.17 -10.74 -12.08
C ILE A 159 -0.70 -12.06 -12.68
N SER A 160 0.42 -12.07 -13.41
CA SER A 160 0.99 -13.29 -13.97
C SER A 160 1.36 -14.31 -12.88
N LYS A 161 1.93 -13.85 -11.76
CA LYS A 161 2.23 -14.70 -10.60
C LYS A 161 0.96 -15.27 -9.96
N TYR A 162 -0.08 -14.44 -9.81
CA TYR A 162 -1.37 -14.87 -9.30
C TYR A 162 -1.99 -15.97 -10.18
N ILE A 163 -2.05 -15.76 -11.50
CA ILE A 163 -2.60 -16.75 -12.45
C ILE A 163 -1.78 -18.04 -12.45
N SER A 164 -0.45 -17.95 -12.36
CA SER A 164 0.43 -19.12 -12.26
C SER A 164 0.12 -19.94 -11.00
N GLN A 165 -0.03 -19.30 -9.83
CA GLN A 165 -0.40 -20.00 -8.59
C GLN A 165 -1.78 -20.65 -8.66
N LEU A 166 -2.76 -19.98 -9.28
CA LEU A 166 -4.09 -20.56 -9.48
C LEU A 166 -4.08 -21.76 -10.42
N SER A 167 -3.26 -21.70 -11.48
CA SER A 167 -3.10 -22.79 -12.44
C SER A 167 -2.49 -24.03 -11.78
N GLU A 168 -1.54 -23.85 -10.87
CA GLU A 168 -0.92 -24.94 -10.11
C GLU A 168 -1.86 -25.53 -9.04
N ASN A 169 -2.62 -24.68 -8.34
CA ASN A 169 -3.54 -25.14 -7.31
C ASN A 169 -4.76 -24.21 -7.20
N GLN A 170 -5.87 -24.64 -7.79
CA GLN A 170 -7.13 -23.88 -7.76
C GLN A 170 -7.67 -23.66 -6.34
N ASN A 171 -7.29 -24.49 -5.35
CA ASN A 171 -7.72 -24.28 -3.96
C ASN A 171 -7.11 -23.02 -3.34
N ILE A 172 -5.97 -22.52 -3.85
CA ILE A 172 -5.35 -21.26 -3.41
C ILE A 172 -6.28 -20.07 -3.65
N LYS A 173 -7.20 -20.16 -4.62
CA LYS A 173 -8.22 -19.12 -4.87
C LYS A 173 -8.97 -18.76 -3.58
N LYS A 174 -9.34 -19.75 -2.77
CA LYS A 174 -10.08 -19.53 -1.50
C LYS A 174 -9.27 -18.67 -0.51
N VAL A 175 -7.94 -18.83 -0.51
CA VAL A 175 -7.05 -18.04 0.34
C VAL A 175 -6.96 -16.61 -0.17
N TYR A 176 -6.80 -16.43 -1.48
CA TYR A 176 -6.78 -15.10 -2.09
C TYR A 176 -8.10 -14.34 -1.93
N ASP A 177 -9.23 -15.02 -2.13
CA ASP A 177 -10.56 -14.43 -1.96
C ASP A 177 -10.69 -13.85 -0.53
N VAL A 178 -10.17 -14.53 0.49
CA VAL A 178 -10.17 -14.02 1.88
C VAL A 178 -9.16 -12.88 2.08
N LEU A 179 -7.93 -13.00 1.57
CA LEU A 179 -6.89 -12.00 1.79
C LEU A 179 -7.15 -10.66 1.06
N LEU A 180 -7.82 -10.72 -0.10
CA LEU A 180 -8.08 -9.58 -0.98
C LEU A 180 -9.46 -8.93 -0.77
N THR A 181 -10.32 -9.49 0.09
CA THR A 181 -11.63 -8.90 0.42
C THR A 181 -11.51 -7.87 1.54
N ALA A 182 -12.34 -6.83 1.52
CA ALA A 182 -12.34 -5.78 2.56
C ALA A 182 -12.54 -6.30 3.99
N ASP A 183 -13.41 -7.30 4.16
CA ASP A 183 -13.61 -7.99 5.43
C ASP A 183 -12.70 -9.23 5.52
N GLY A 184 -12.02 -9.41 6.66
CA GLY A 184 -11.20 -10.60 6.94
C GLY A 184 -9.83 -10.31 7.54
N PRO A 185 -8.93 -11.30 7.59
CA PRO A 185 -7.58 -11.14 8.10
C PRO A 185 -6.72 -10.27 7.17
N GLU A 186 -6.01 -9.31 7.76
CA GLU A 186 -5.07 -8.43 7.06
C GLU A 186 -3.64 -8.66 7.55
N ILE A 187 -2.67 -8.22 6.73
CA ILE A 187 -1.26 -8.25 7.07
C ILE A 187 -0.88 -6.92 7.74
N TYR A 188 -0.22 -7.01 8.88
CA TYR A 188 0.25 -5.85 9.64
C TYR A 188 1.74 -5.95 9.92
N LEU A 189 2.43 -4.80 9.89
CA LEU A 189 3.79 -4.67 10.40
C LEU A 189 3.73 -3.92 11.73
N CYS A 190 4.05 -4.64 12.79
CA CYS A 190 3.95 -4.17 14.18
C CYS A 190 5.33 -4.17 14.83
N LEU A 191 5.62 -3.22 15.72
CA LEU A 191 6.90 -3.24 16.43
C LEU A 191 7.08 -4.55 17.20
N ALA A 192 8.28 -5.12 17.14
CA ALA A 192 8.62 -6.35 17.85
C ALA A 192 8.42 -6.20 19.38
N SER A 193 8.71 -4.99 19.90
CA SER A 193 8.52 -4.63 21.32
C SER A 193 7.08 -4.77 21.83
N MET A 194 6.09 -4.86 20.94
CA MET A 194 4.70 -5.12 21.34
C MET A 194 4.47 -6.56 21.82
N PHE A 195 5.32 -7.50 21.41
CA PHE A 195 5.10 -8.93 21.62
C PHE A 195 6.23 -9.61 22.37
N VAL A 196 7.48 -9.20 22.11
CA VAL A 196 8.67 -9.92 22.56
C VAL A 196 9.70 -8.99 23.18
N PRO A 197 10.54 -9.48 24.12
CA PRO A 197 11.65 -8.70 24.66
C PRO A 197 12.67 -8.36 23.56
N LEU A 198 13.23 -7.15 23.65
CA LEU A 198 14.25 -6.66 22.75
C LEU A 198 15.66 -7.00 23.26
N GLU A 199 16.63 -7.00 22.35
CA GLU A 199 18.06 -7.18 22.65
C GLU A 199 18.39 -8.53 23.34
N THR A 200 17.48 -9.50 23.26
CA THR A 200 17.67 -10.87 23.76
C THR A 200 17.41 -11.89 22.66
N PRO A 201 18.21 -12.97 22.56
CA PRO A 201 17.93 -14.05 21.62
C PRO A 201 16.57 -14.70 21.91
N ILE A 202 15.71 -14.75 20.90
CA ILE A 202 14.41 -15.41 20.96
C ILE A 202 14.23 -16.31 19.73
N SER A 203 13.69 -17.51 19.94
CA SER A 203 13.32 -18.40 18.83
C SER A 203 12.10 -17.86 18.09
N TYR A 204 12.02 -18.08 16.78
CA TYR A 204 10.80 -17.75 16.05
C TYR A 204 9.57 -18.51 16.56
N TYR A 205 9.74 -19.72 17.08
CA TYR A 205 8.66 -20.44 17.79
C TYR A 205 8.04 -19.61 18.91
N GLN A 206 8.87 -18.99 19.76
CA GLN A 206 8.40 -18.13 20.85
C GLN A 206 7.73 -16.87 20.29
N VAL A 207 8.22 -16.28 19.20
CA VAL A 207 7.56 -15.15 18.53
C VAL A 207 6.13 -15.51 18.11
N VAL A 208 5.95 -16.68 17.49
CA VAL A 208 4.63 -17.20 17.11
C VAL A 208 3.77 -17.41 18.36
N GLN A 209 4.31 -18.00 19.42
CA GLN A 209 3.58 -18.23 20.67
C GLN A 209 3.10 -16.92 21.32
N GLU A 210 3.95 -15.90 21.38
CA GLU A 210 3.61 -14.61 21.98
C GLU A 210 2.56 -13.86 21.16
N THR A 211 2.68 -13.86 19.83
CA THR A 211 1.68 -13.20 18.95
C THR A 211 0.31 -13.87 19.02
N LEU A 212 0.25 -15.20 19.17
CA LEU A 212 -1.01 -15.94 19.32
C LEU A 212 -1.82 -15.51 20.56
N LYS A 213 -1.17 -15.05 21.64
CA LYS A 213 -1.88 -14.52 22.83
C LYS A 213 -2.74 -13.30 22.50
N TYR A 214 -2.41 -12.59 21.43
CA TYR A 214 -3.15 -11.43 20.92
C TYR A 214 -4.06 -11.79 19.73
N GLN A 215 -4.35 -13.08 19.51
CA GLN A 215 -5.14 -13.57 18.37
C GLN A 215 -4.53 -13.19 17.01
N CYS A 216 -3.20 -13.10 16.97
CA CYS A 216 -2.44 -12.77 15.77
C CYS A 216 -1.55 -13.95 15.38
N LEU A 217 -1.36 -14.15 14.07
CA LEU A 217 -0.44 -15.15 13.57
C LEU A 217 0.82 -14.46 13.02
N ALA A 218 1.97 -14.65 13.67
CA ALA A 218 3.24 -14.23 13.07
C ALA A 218 3.56 -15.08 11.83
N ILE A 219 3.77 -14.40 10.70
CA ILE A 219 4.15 -15.01 9.41
C ILE A 219 5.58 -14.62 8.98
N GLY A 220 6.19 -13.67 9.69
CA GLY A 220 7.59 -13.29 9.48
C GLY A 220 8.01 -12.09 10.33
N TYR A 221 9.12 -11.48 9.97
CA TYR A 221 9.64 -10.27 10.60
C TYR A 221 10.41 -9.39 9.60
N ARG A 222 10.69 -8.15 10.00
CA ARG A 222 11.54 -7.20 9.29
C ARG A 222 12.59 -6.63 10.24
N LEU A 223 13.87 -6.83 9.91
CA LEU A 223 15.00 -6.25 10.63
C LEU A 223 15.40 -4.92 9.98
N MET A 224 15.27 -3.81 10.71
CA MET A 224 15.49 -2.46 10.20
C MET A 224 16.96 -2.16 9.90
N LYS A 225 17.91 -2.90 10.50
CA LYS A 225 19.33 -2.78 10.14
C LYS A 225 19.63 -3.10 8.67
N TYR A 226 18.76 -3.85 8.00
CA TYR A 226 18.86 -4.19 6.58
C TYR A 226 17.90 -3.38 5.71
N LEU A 227 17.39 -2.25 6.20
CA LEU A 227 16.40 -1.42 5.49
C LEU A 227 16.82 -1.05 4.06
N HIS A 228 18.12 -0.88 3.81
CA HIS A 228 18.67 -0.48 2.51
C HIS A 228 19.39 -1.64 1.77
N ASP A 229 19.28 -2.87 2.28
CA ASP A 229 19.92 -4.05 1.70
C ASP A 229 18.90 -4.88 0.89
N GLU A 230 18.85 -4.62 -0.42
CA GLU A 230 17.99 -5.34 -1.36
C GLU A 230 18.30 -6.85 -1.41
N THR A 231 19.58 -7.23 -1.24
CA THR A 231 20.00 -8.65 -1.27
C THR A 231 19.42 -9.46 -0.11
N ARG A 232 19.05 -8.77 0.97
CA ARG A 232 18.33 -9.34 2.13
C ARG A 232 16.87 -8.93 2.17
N PHE A 233 16.28 -8.63 1.02
CA PHE A 233 14.87 -8.25 0.90
C PHE A 233 14.46 -7.11 1.85
N PHE A 234 15.35 -6.12 2.01
CA PHE A 234 15.15 -4.99 2.92
C PHE A 234 14.88 -5.40 4.38
N GLY A 235 15.48 -6.54 4.78
CA GLY A 235 15.38 -7.15 6.10
C GLY A 235 14.13 -8.00 6.32
N ILE A 236 13.29 -8.21 5.30
CA ILE A 236 12.06 -9.00 5.40
C ILE A 236 12.39 -10.50 5.31
N VAL A 237 11.93 -11.26 6.30
CA VAL A 237 12.01 -12.73 6.30
C VAL A 237 10.60 -13.27 6.57
N LEU A 238 10.07 -14.03 5.61
CA LEU A 238 8.77 -14.71 5.71
C LEU A 238 8.98 -16.21 5.92
N ASN A 239 8.10 -16.83 6.71
CA ASN A 239 8.19 -18.24 7.09
C ASN A 239 9.60 -18.68 7.57
N PRO A 240 10.20 -17.97 8.54
CA PRO A 240 11.51 -18.35 9.10
C PRO A 240 11.44 -19.70 9.83
N ASP A 241 12.58 -20.34 10.02
CA ASP A 241 12.66 -21.59 10.77
C ASP A 241 12.25 -21.33 12.24
N LYS A 242 11.42 -22.21 12.79
CA LYS A 242 10.94 -22.11 14.18
C LYS A 242 12.09 -22.14 15.21
N GLN A 243 13.21 -22.77 14.87
CA GLN A 243 14.39 -22.87 15.72
C GLN A 243 15.34 -21.68 15.57
N GLU A 244 15.17 -20.86 14.53
CA GLU A 244 16.02 -19.70 14.25
C GLU A 244 15.98 -18.72 15.42
N GLN A 245 17.16 -18.33 15.89
CA GLN A 245 17.35 -17.36 16.96
C GLN A 245 17.47 -15.96 16.37
N ILE A 246 16.61 -15.07 16.82
CA ILE A 246 16.51 -13.70 16.33
C ILE A 246 16.73 -12.76 17.51
N ILE A 247 17.42 -11.64 17.26
CA ILE A 247 17.58 -10.56 18.23
C ILE A 247 16.90 -9.34 17.61
N PHE A 248 15.82 -8.89 18.24
CA PHE A 248 15.07 -7.72 17.79
C PHE A 248 15.58 -6.45 18.46
N SER A 249 15.78 -5.41 17.67
CA SER A 249 16.06 -4.05 18.12
C SER A 249 14.79 -3.20 18.17
N GLN A 250 14.88 -2.00 18.76
CA GLN A 250 13.75 -1.10 19.05
C GLN A 250 12.79 -0.84 17.88
N ASN A 251 13.33 -0.77 16.66
CA ASN A 251 12.57 -0.43 15.45
C ASN A 251 12.17 -1.64 14.61
N ASP A 252 12.64 -2.84 14.97
CA ASP A 252 12.33 -4.05 14.22
C ASP A 252 10.84 -4.41 14.33
N LYS A 253 10.33 -5.09 13.31
CA LYS A 253 8.90 -5.34 13.17
C LYS A 253 8.61 -6.82 13.01
N ILE A 254 7.50 -7.26 13.56
CA ILE A 254 6.92 -8.59 13.31
C ILE A 254 5.80 -8.42 12.28
N ILE A 255 5.78 -9.31 11.29
CA ILE A 255 4.76 -9.38 10.25
C ILE A 255 3.71 -10.36 10.74
N ILE A 256 2.50 -9.86 10.97
CA ILE A 256 1.39 -10.66 11.51
C ILE A 256 0.20 -10.68 10.55
N LEU A 257 -0.59 -11.74 10.63
CA LEU A 257 -1.92 -11.86 10.05
C LEU A 257 -2.96 -11.77 11.18
N ALA A 258 -3.92 -10.84 11.07
CA ALA A 258 -4.96 -10.63 12.09
C ALA A 258 -6.24 -10.02 11.50
N GLU A 259 -7.42 -10.34 12.04
CA GLU A 259 -8.70 -9.74 11.60
C GLU A 259 -8.91 -8.31 12.13
N SER A 260 -8.40 -8.01 13.34
CA SER A 260 -8.57 -6.70 13.97
C SER A 260 -7.48 -6.45 15.00
N PHE A 261 -6.33 -5.95 14.54
CA PHE A 261 -5.21 -5.70 15.44
C PHE A 261 -5.32 -4.36 16.21
N LEU A 262 -6.02 -3.37 15.65
CA LEU A 262 -6.10 -2.03 16.26
C LEU A 262 -6.90 -1.99 17.58
N SER A 263 -7.76 -2.97 17.85
CA SER A 263 -8.63 -2.97 19.04
C SER A 263 -8.04 -3.70 20.26
N SER A 264 -6.94 -4.43 20.08
CA SER A 264 -6.29 -5.29 21.08
C SER A 264 -4.85 -4.88 21.43
N ALA A 265 -4.29 -3.87 20.74
CA ALA A 265 -2.92 -3.44 20.94
C ALA A 265 -2.76 -2.62 22.25
N PRO A 266 -1.73 -2.90 23.07
CA PRO A 266 -1.50 -2.18 24.33
C PRO A 266 -1.01 -0.73 24.14
N HIS A 267 -0.52 -0.35 22.95
CA HIS A 267 -0.12 1.03 22.62
C HIS A 267 -0.41 1.37 21.14
N SER A 268 -1.24 2.38 20.89
CA SER A 268 -1.91 2.65 19.61
C SER A 268 -1.10 3.45 18.58
N THR A 269 0.19 3.72 18.78
CA THR A 269 0.84 4.85 18.08
C THR A 269 1.75 4.46 16.90
N GLN A 270 2.06 3.19 16.63
CA GLN A 270 3.08 2.83 15.61
C GLN A 270 2.78 1.57 14.78
N ILE A 271 1.54 1.43 14.27
CA ILE A 271 1.16 0.31 13.39
C ILE A 271 1.10 0.81 11.95
N ARG A 272 1.93 0.26 11.06
CA ARG A 272 1.79 0.48 9.60
C ARG A 272 1.00 -0.68 9.00
N ARG A 273 -0.15 -0.37 8.40
CA ARG A 273 -0.98 -1.29 7.63
C ARG A 273 -0.45 -1.44 6.22
N TYR A 274 -0.32 -2.67 5.73
CA TYR A 274 0.02 -2.97 4.34
C TYR A 274 -0.98 -4.01 3.83
N ARG A 275 -1.85 -3.65 2.88
CA ARG A 275 -2.81 -4.59 2.27
C ARG A 275 -2.67 -4.57 0.75
N LEU A 276 -2.61 -5.76 0.15
CA LEU A 276 -2.55 -5.95 -1.31
C LEU A 276 -3.95 -5.70 -1.88
N ALA A 277 -4.15 -4.58 -2.58
CA ALA A 277 -5.41 -4.31 -3.28
C ALA A 277 -5.32 -4.84 -4.72
N ILE A 278 -5.88 -6.02 -4.98
CA ILE A 278 -6.22 -6.48 -6.34
C ILE A 278 -7.59 -7.18 -6.25
N SER A 279 -8.67 -6.41 -6.35
CA SER A 279 -10.03 -6.95 -6.44
C SER A 279 -10.44 -6.99 -7.91
N GLY A 280 -10.43 -8.17 -8.51
CA GLY A 280 -11.10 -8.45 -9.78
C GLY A 280 -12.25 -9.40 -9.50
N LYS A 281 -13.49 -8.91 -9.53
CA LYS A 281 -14.66 -9.80 -9.52
C LYS A 281 -14.66 -10.63 -10.81
N PRO A 282 -14.67 -11.97 -10.75
CA PRO A 282 -14.99 -12.77 -11.93
C PRO A 282 -16.49 -12.64 -12.23
N CYS A 283 -16.84 -12.46 -13.50
CA CYS A 283 -18.18 -12.72 -14.03
C CYS A 283 -18.56 -14.19 -13.87
#